data_AF-A0AAJ1FSG1-F1
#
_entry.id   AF-A0AAJ1FSG1-F1
#
_cell.length_a   1.000
_cell.length_b   1.000
_cell.length_c   1.000
_cell.angle_alpha   90.00
_cell.angle_beta   90.00
_cell.angle_gamma   90.00
#
_symmetry.space_group_name_H-M   'P 1'
#
loop_
_entity.id
_entity.type
_entity.pdbx_description
1 polymer ?
#
loop_
_entity_poly.entity_id
_entity_poly.type
_entity_poly.pdbx_seq_one_letter_code
_entity_poly.pdbx_strand_id
1 'polypeptide(L)'
;MRGRIKSESAIGLNRNQRSVWVGILRYSGILQADAYGDYNTLYETGHITEAACMAHARRKIHDVHTRTPTDITTEALRHIGVLYAIEAAIRGSPAEERLAIRKARNVPMMQSLYDWVQQQITILSRQPCPQNP
;
A
#
# COMPACT_ATOMS: atom_id res chain seq x y z
N MET A 1 13.38 31.45 -9.75
CA MET A 1 14.15 30.37 -9.06
C MET A 1 13.66 29.03 -9.59
N ARG A 2 14.40 28.41 -10.54
CA ARG A 2 14.06 27.08 -11.06
C ARG A 2 14.75 26.06 -10.16
N GLY A 3 13.96 25.26 -9.46
CA GLY A 3 14.46 24.18 -8.60
C GLY A 3 15.34 23.23 -9.41
N ARG A 4 16.55 23.01 -8.92
CA ARG A 4 17.52 22.06 -9.45
C ARG A 4 16.95 20.65 -9.25
N ILE A 5 16.32 20.13 -10.29
CA ILE A 5 15.99 18.70 -10.41
C ILE A 5 17.34 17.98 -10.26
N LYS A 6 17.49 17.14 -9.23
CA LYS A 6 18.72 16.37 -9.03
C LYS A 6 19.00 15.60 -10.33
N SER A 7 20.23 15.70 -10.81
CA SER A 7 20.69 15.12 -12.08
C SER A 7 20.33 13.63 -12.16
N GLU A 8 20.03 13.17 -13.39
CA GLU A 8 19.69 11.78 -13.76
C GLU A 8 20.69 10.71 -13.28
N SER A 9 21.84 11.13 -12.74
CA SER A 9 22.87 10.27 -12.16
C SER A 9 22.56 9.75 -10.75
N ALA A 10 21.56 10.28 -10.04
CA ALA A 10 21.34 9.97 -8.63
C ALA A 10 20.55 8.67 -8.34
N ILE A 11 19.90 8.06 -9.35
CA ILE A 11 18.90 7.01 -9.11
C ILE A 11 19.36 5.61 -9.57
N GLY A 12 20.58 5.44 -10.10
CA GLY A 12 21.11 4.10 -10.42
C GLY A 12 20.26 3.27 -11.40
N LEU A 13 19.37 3.91 -12.18
CA LEU A 13 18.39 3.22 -13.02
C LEU A 13 19.02 2.70 -14.32
N ASN A 14 18.76 1.43 -14.63
CA ASN A 14 19.16 0.86 -15.92
C ASN A 14 18.34 1.45 -17.10
N ARG A 15 18.78 1.21 -18.33
CA ARG A 15 18.21 1.80 -19.56
C ARG A 15 16.71 1.53 -19.73
N ASN A 16 16.22 0.36 -19.29
CA ASN A 16 14.81 -0.03 -19.38
C ASN A 16 13.97 0.59 -18.26
N GLN A 17 14.58 0.90 -17.12
CA GLN A 17 13.89 1.60 -16.04
C GLN A 17 13.77 3.10 -16.33
N ARG A 18 14.77 3.72 -16.99
CA ARG A 18 14.71 5.15 -17.34
C ARG A 18 13.49 5.55 -18.17
N SER A 19 13.08 4.75 -19.15
CA SER A 19 11.90 5.06 -19.98
C SER A 19 10.60 5.04 -19.18
N VAL A 20 10.45 4.06 -18.28
CA VAL A 20 9.31 3.94 -17.37
C VAL A 20 9.28 5.12 -16.38
N TRP A 21 10.44 5.47 -15.83
CA TRP A 21 10.59 6.60 -14.92
C TRP A 21 10.25 7.95 -15.56
N VAL A 22 10.70 8.19 -16.80
CA VAL A 22 10.35 9.42 -17.54
C VAL A 22 8.85 9.49 -17.84
N GLY A 23 8.21 8.34 -18.11
CA GLY A 23 6.76 8.26 -18.27
C GLY A 23 6.01 8.63 -17.00
N ILE A 24 6.46 8.13 -15.84
CA ILE A 24 5.85 8.43 -14.53
C ILE A 24 6.04 9.89 -14.13
N LEU A 25 7.18 10.50 -14.43
CA LEU A 25 7.42 11.93 -14.14
C LEU A 25 6.44 12.88 -14.86
N ARG A 26 5.74 12.40 -15.90
CA ARG A 26 4.73 13.16 -16.65
C ARG A 26 3.29 12.79 -16.26
N TYR A 27 3.11 11.81 -15.38
CA TYR A 27 1.81 11.36 -14.92
C TYR A 27 1.29 12.25 -13.79
N SER A 28 0.00 12.58 -13.84
CA SER A 28 -0.72 13.22 -12.74
C SER A 28 -1.90 12.36 -12.33
N GLY A 29 -2.12 12.22 -11.03
CA GLY A 29 -3.22 11.43 -10.48
C GLY A 29 -2.78 10.47 -9.40
N ILE A 30 -3.46 9.33 -9.31
CA ILE A 30 -3.23 8.33 -8.25
C ILE A 30 -2.26 7.26 -8.77
N LEU A 31 -1.10 7.15 -8.13
CA LEU A 31 -0.14 6.08 -8.42
C LEU A 31 -0.22 4.99 -7.36
N GLN A 32 -0.59 3.78 -7.78
CA GLN A 32 -0.55 2.62 -6.89
C GLN A 32 0.83 1.95 -6.91
N ALA A 33 1.52 1.93 -5.77
CA ALA A 33 2.86 1.38 -5.65
C ALA A 33 3.05 0.52 -4.40
N ASP A 34 4.13 -0.26 -4.36
CA ASP A 34 4.50 -1.17 -3.27
C ASP A 34 5.26 -0.51 -2.10
N ALA A 35 5.30 0.82 -2.08
CA ALA A 35 6.10 1.65 -1.18
C ALA A 35 7.62 1.43 -1.32
N TYR A 36 8.10 1.13 -2.52
CA TYR A 36 9.53 1.22 -2.81
C TYR A 36 10.04 2.66 -2.60
N GLY A 37 11.09 2.81 -1.79
CA GLY A 37 11.51 4.10 -1.25
C GLY A 37 11.89 5.15 -2.31
N ASP A 38 12.35 4.73 -3.48
CA ASP A 38 12.73 5.67 -4.54
C ASP A 38 11.53 6.44 -5.11
N TYR A 39 10.31 5.89 -4.97
CA TYR A 39 9.09 6.58 -5.39
C TYR A 39 8.71 7.75 -4.49
N ASN A 40 9.28 7.89 -3.29
CA ASN A 40 8.94 8.97 -2.36
C ASN A 40 9.11 10.35 -3.01
N THR A 41 10.15 10.51 -3.82
CA THR A 41 10.44 11.77 -4.54
C THR A 41 9.34 12.16 -5.54
N LEU A 42 8.55 11.21 -6.04
CA LEU A 42 7.44 11.46 -6.96
C LEU A 42 6.26 12.13 -6.26
N TYR A 43 6.10 11.89 -4.95
CA TYR A 43 4.96 12.36 -4.17
C TYR A 43 5.19 13.75 -3.56
N GLU A 44 6.45 14.17 -3.39
CA GLU A 44 6.83 15.44 -2.75
C GLU A 44 6.18 16.68 -3.39
N THR A 45 5.93 16.64 -4.70
CA THR A 45 5.34 17.76 -5.45
C THR A 45 3.82 17.85 -5.31
N GLY A 46 3.16 16.81 -4.80
CA GLY A 46 1.70 16.69 -4.77
C GLY A 46 1.05 16.46 -6.14
N HIS A 47 1.83 16.37 -7.22
CA HIS A 47 1.32 16.09 -8.57
C HIS A 47 0.80 14.65 -8.71
N ILE A 48 1.36 13.75 -7.90
CA ILE A 48 1.00 12.34 -7.80
C ILE A 48 0.56 12.07 -6.37
N THR A 49 -0.64 11.53 -6.22
CA THR A 49 -1.16 11.02 -4.95
C THR A 49 -0.80 9.55 -4.81
N GLU A 50 -0.14 9.18 -3.72
CA GLU A 50 0.19 7.79 -3.44
C GLU A 50 -1.06 6.97 -3.08
N ALA A 51 -1.16 5.77 -3.64
CA ALA A 51 -2.03 4.71 -3.17
C ALA A 51 -1.21 3.46 -2.83
N ALA A 52 -1.11 3.12 -1.54
CA ALA A 52 -0.36 1.93 -1.13
C ALA A 52 -0.98 0.63 -1.66
N CYS A 53 -0.15 -0.26 -2.19
CA CYS A 53 -0.61 -1.52 -2.78
C CYS A 53 -0.99 -2.57 -1.72
N MET A 54 -2.30 -2.84 -1.59
CA MET A 54 -2.83 -3.82 -0.64
C MET A 54 -2.35 -5.26 -0.88
N ALA A 55 -2.00 -5.63 -2.12
CA ALA A 55 -1.44 -6.95 -2.40
C ALA A 55 -0.06 -7.14 -1.74
N HIS A 56 0.78 -6.10 -1.75
CA HIS A 56 2.09 -6.10 -1.11
C HIS A 56 1.97 -6.06 0.41
N ALA A 57 1.07 -5.24 0.96
CA ALA A 57 0.79 -5.21 2.40
C ALA A 57 0.35 -6.60 2.91
N ARG A 58 -0.61 -7.24 2.22
CA ARG A 58 -1.08 -8.59 2.54
C ARG A 58 0.04 -9.63 2.49
N ARG A 59 0.90 -9.58 1.47
CA ARG A 59 2.01 -10.54 1.32
C ARG A 59 2.93 -10.50 2.54
N LYS A 60 3.32 -9.30 3.00
CA LYS A 60 4.16 -9.17 4.20
C LYS A 60 3.54 -9.80 5.44
N ILE A 61 2.24 -9.60 5.65
CA ILE A 61 1.50 -10.21 6.77
C ILE A 61 1.45 -11.73 6.62
N HIS A 62 1.13 -12.21 5.42
CA HIS A 62 1.08 -13.64 5.12
C HIS A 62 2.43 -14.32 5.34
N ASP A 63 3.54 -13.71 4.89
CA ASP A 63 4.88 -14.28 5.06
C ASP A 63 5.25 -14.45 6.54
N VAL A 64 4.81 -13.54 7.42
CA VAL A 64 4.95 -13.68 8.87
C VAL A 64 4.03 -14.78 9.39
N HIS A 65 2.75 -14.79 8.97
CA HIS A 65 1.77 -15.81 9.37
C HIS A 65 2.23 -17.24 9.04
N THR A 66 2.78 -17.47 7.85
CA THR A 66 3.30 -18.78 7.44
C THR A 66 4.48 -19.25 8.28
N ARG A 67 5.32 -18.31 8.78
CA ARG A 67 6.48 -18.62 9.63
C ARG A 67 6.09 -18.78 11.10
N THR A 68 5.21 -17.91 11.58
CA THR A 68 4.80 -17.82 13.00
C THR A 68 3.37 -17.29 13.06
N PRO A 69 2.37 -18.18 12.99
CA PRO A 69 0.98 -17.77 13.06
C PRO A 69 0.64 -17.28 14.47
N THR A 70 -0.03 -16.13 14.53
CA THR A 70 -0.54 -15.50 15.75
C THR A 70 -1.96 -15.00 15.52
N ASP A 71 -2.72 -14.78 16.59
CA ASP A 71 -4.07 -14.23 16.52
C ASP A 71 -4.09 -12.89 15.75
N ILE A 72 -3.07 -12.05 15.93
CA ILE A 72 -2.92 -10.78 15.21
C ILE A 72 -2.78 -11.04 13.70
N THR A 73 -1.90 -11.94 13.28
CA THR A 73 -1.72 -12.22 11.84
C THR A 73 -2.96 -12.85 11.21
N THR A 74 -3.66 -13.72 11.94
CA THR A 74 -4.92 -14.35 11.51
C THR A 74 -6.00 -13.30 11.32
N GLU A 75 -6.16 -12.40 12.30
CA GLU A 75 -7.17 -11.36 12.26
C GLU A 75 -6.89 -10.33 11.16
N ALA A 76 -5.62 -9.94 10.98
CA ALA A 76 -5.22 -9.08 9.87
C ALA A 76 -5.59 -9.68 8.50
N LEU A 77 -5.31 -10.98 8.30
CA LEU A 77 -5.67 -11.68 7.06
C LEU A 77 -7.19 -11.80 6.90
N ARG A 78 -7.95 -11.98 7.99
CA ARG A 78 -9.42 -12.00 7.98
C ARG A 78 -9.99 -10.67 7.50
N HIS A 79 -9.55 -9.54 8.06
CA HIS A 79 -9.98 -8.20 7.63
C HIS A 79 -9.68 -7.96 6.13
N ILE A 80 -8.48 -8.33 5.67
CA ILE A 80 -8.10 -8.20 4.26
C ILE A 80 -8.94 -9.12 3.38
N GLY A 81 -9.26 -10.33 3.84
CA GLY A 81 -10.13 -11.28 3.15
C GLY A 81 -11.52 -10.71 2.88
N VAL A 82 -12.11 -10.00 3.86
CA VAL A 82 -13.41 -9.34 3.69
C VAL A 82 -13.37 -8.28 2.59
N LEU A 83 -12.32 -7.45 2.54
CA LEU A 83 -12.14 -6.46 1.47
C LEU A 83 -12.09 -7.13 0.09
N TYR A 84 -11.36 -8.24 -0.02
CA TYR A 84 -11.19 -8.97 -1.27
C TYR A 84 -12.49 -9.66 -1.70
N ALA A 85 -13.30 -10.13 -0.75
CA ALA A 85 -14.62 -10.68 -1.03
C ALA A 85 -15.55 -9.62 -1.63
N ILE A 86 -15.51 -8.37 -1.13
CA ILE A 86 -16.30 -7.26 -1.70
C ILE A 86 -15.83 -6.97 -3.14
N GLU A 87 -14.51 -6.83 -3.34
CA GLU A 87 -13.95 -6.56 -4.68
C GLU A 87 -14.21 -7.69 -5.68
N ALA A 88 -14.24 -8.95 -5.22
CA ALA A 88 -14.60 -10.09 -6.05
C ALA A 88 -16.08 -10.04 -6.46
N ALA A 89 -16.98 -9.66 -5.55
CA ALA A 89 -18.41 -9.60 -5.82
C ALA A 89 -18.79 -8.52 -6.85
N ILE A 90 -18.05 -7.40 -6.89
CA ILE A 90 -18.31 -6.28 -7.82
C ILE A 90 -17.47 -6.36 -9.10
N ARG A 91 -16.71 -7.44 -9.28
CA ARG A 91 -15.86 -7.62 -10.46
C ARG A 91 -16.75 -7.81 -11.69
N GLY A 92 -16.55 -6.96 -12.69
CA GLY A 92 -17.34 -6.98 -13.93
C GLY A 92 -18.54 -6.02 -13.92
N SER A 93 -18.95 -5.50 -12.76
CA SER A 93 -19.98 -4.45 -12.68
C SER A 93 -19.51 -3.15 -13.34
N PRO A 94 -20.43 -2.26 -13.78
CA PRO A 94 -20.10 -0.92 -14.28
C PRO A 94 -19.24 -0.08 -13.31
N ALA A 95 -18.48 0.87 -13.85
CA ALA A 95 -17.55 1.67 -13.04
C ALA A 95 -18.25 2.47 -11.92
N GLU A 96 -19.43 2.99 -12.18
CA GLU A 96 -20.24 3.73 -11.21
C GLU A 96 -20.70 2.84 -10.05
N GLU A 97 -21.18 1.62 -10.35
CA GLU A 97 -21.60 0.66 -9.34
C GLU A 97 -20.42 0.24 -8.45
N ARG A 98 -19.26 -0.05 -9.05
CA ARG A 98 -18.05 -0.35 -8.30
C ARG A 98 -17.66 0.80 -7.38
N LEU A 99 -17.77 2.04 -7.84
CA LEU A 99 -17.47 3.23 -7.04
C LEU A 99 -18.46 3.37 -5.88
N ALA A 100 -19.76 3.22 -6.14
CA ALA A 100 -20.80 3.29 -5.12
C ALA A 100 -20.59 2.24 -4.03
N ILE A 101 -20.31 0.99 -4.42
CA ILE A 101 -20.06 -0.10 -3.47
C ILE A 101 -18.77 0.13 -2.69
N ARG A 102 -17.69 0.58 -3.33
CA ARG A 102 -16.45 0.91 -2.63
C ARG A 102 -16.66 2.01 -1.58
N LYS A 103 -17.40 3.07 -1.92
CA LYS A 103 -17.74 4.13 -0.96
C LYS A 103 -18.59 3.60 0.20
N ALA A 104 -19.59 2.78 -0.08
CA ALA A 104 -20.51 2.28 0.93
C ALA A 104 -19.90 1.19 1.84
N ARG A 105 -19.02 0.34 1.30
CA ARG A 105 -18.54 -0.88 1.97
C ARG A 105 -17.03 -0.92 2.19
N ASN A 106 -16.23 -0.58 1.18
CA ASN A 106 -14.77 -0.66 1.31
C ASN A 106 -14.20 0.46 2.17
N VAL A 107 -14.67 1.70 2.01
CA VAL A 107 -14.20 2.84 2.82
C VAL A 107 -14.35 2.57 4.32
N PRO A 108 -15.54 2.21 4.86
CA PRO A 108 -15.66 1.92 6.28
C PRO A 108 -14.86 0.67 6.71
N MET A 109 -14.75 -0.35 5.86
CA MET A 109 -13.96 -1.54 6.16
C MET A 109 -12.45 -1.22 6.22
N MET A 110 -11.95 -0.39 5.33
CA MET A 110 -10.57 0.11 5.33
C MET A 110 -10.29 0.95 6.58
N GLN A 111 -11.24 1.81 6.98
CA GLN A 111 -11.12 2.59 8.22
C GLN A 111 -11.05 1.67 9.45
N SER A 112 -11.92 0.68 9.54
CA SER A 112 -11.90 -0.31 10.63
C SER A 112 -10.58 -1.08 10.69
N LEU A 113 -10.05 -1.50 9.53
CA LEU A 113 -8.73 -2.13 9.46
C LEU A 113 -7.62 -1.18 9.94
N TYR A 114 -7.65 0.09 9.51
CA TYR A 114 -6.67 1.08 9.93
C TYR A 114 -6.70 1.28 11.45
N ASP A 115 -7.88 1.52 12.03
CA ASP A 115 -8.04 1.74 13.47
C ASP A 115 -7.55 0.53 14.27
N TRP A 116 -7.88 -0.69 13.82
CA TRP A 116 -7.42 -1.91 14.44
C TRP A 116 -5.88 -2.05 14.36
N VAL A 117 -5.26 -1.77 13.21
CA VAL A 117 -3.80 -1.79 13.07
C VAL A 117 -3.12 -0.79 14.01
N GLN A 118 -3.66 0.42 14.16
CA GLN A 118 -3.12 1.42 15.09
C GLN A 118 -3.14 0.93 16.55
N GLN A 119 -4.21 0.23 16.95
CA GLN A 119 -4.29 -0.41 18.26
C GLN A 119 -3.21 -1.49 18.43
N GLN A 120 -3.02 -2.35 17.42
CA GLN A 120 -2.01 -3.39 17.47
C GLN A 120 -0.58 -2.82 17.53
N ILE A 121 -0.27 -1.75 16.79
CA ILE A 121 1.05 -1.09 16.85
C ILE A 121 1.35 -0.59 18.26
N THR A 122 0.36 -0.05 18.97
CA THR A 122 0.52 0.40 20.36
C THR A 122 0.82 -0.76 21.31
N ILE A 123 0.25 -1.93 21.06
CA ILE A 123 0.49 -3.13 21.86
C ILE A 123 1.88 -3.72 21.55
N LEU A 124 2.21 -3.86 20.25
CA LEU A 124 3.45 -4.47 19.79
C LEU A 124 4.69 -3.63 20.08
N SER A 125 4.57 -2.29 20.04
CA SER A 125 5.67 -1.39 20.44
C SER A 125 6.03 -1.49 21.92
N ARG A 126 5.13 -2.02 22.75
CA ARG A 126 5.34 -2.26 24.18
C ARG A 126 5.81 -3.68 24.51
N GLN A 127 5.80 -4.59 23.52
CA GLN A 127 6.34 -5.93 23.68
C GLN A 127 7.87 -5.85 23.60
N PRO A 128 8.62 -6.41 24.57
CA PRO A 128 10.06 -6.53 24.44
C PRO A 128 10.39 -7.33 23.19
N CYS A 129 11.39 -6.89 22.42
CA CYS A 129 11.93 -7.70 21.33
C CYS A 129 12.28 -9.08 21.90
N PRO A 130 11.77 -10.19 21.32
CA PRO A 130 12.18 -11.52 21.75
C PRO A 130 13.69 -11.62 21.56
N GLN A 131 14.43 -11.77 22.66
CA GLN A 131 15.84 -12.12 22.57
C GLN A 131 15.87 -13.58 22.10
N ASN A 132 16.37 -13.81 20.90
CA ASN A 132 16.62 -15.18 20.45
C ASN A 132 17.68 -15.81 21.38
N PRO A 133 17.55 -17.11 21.72
CA PRO A 133 18.53 -17.82 22.53
C PRO A 133 19.90 -17.93 21.85
#